data_AF-A0A7T1ICR6-F1
#
_entry.id   AF-A0A7T1ICR6-F1
#
_cell.length_a   1.000
_cell.length_b   1.000
_cell.length_c   1.000
_cell.angle_alpha   90.00
_cell.angle_beta   90.00
_cell.angle_gamma   90.00
#
_symmetry.space_group_name_H-M   'P 1'
#
loop_
_entity.id
_entity.type
_entity.pdbx_description
1 polymer ?
#
loop_
_entity_poly.entity_id
_entity_poly.type
_entity_poly.pdbx_seq_one_letter_code
_entity_poly.pdbx_strand_id
1 'polypeptide(L)' 'MNRPELRRQLQALASRYPGAHPYTLALRFQAQTGRVLTGQQVKQLLAEPGNHRKQPAKQ' A
#
# COMPACT_ATOMS: atom_id res chain seq x y z
N MET A 1 11.23 -7.80 7.30
CA MET A 1 11.04 -6.78 6.25
C MET A 1 10.15 -5.65 6.75
N ASN A 2 10.61 -4.42 6.55
CA ASN A 2 10.07 -3.18 7.09
C ASN A 2 8.69 -2.82 6.51
N ARG A 3 7.74 -2.46 7.38
CA ARG A 3 6.39 -1.92 7.06
C ARG A 3 6.35 -0.87 5.92
N PRO A 4 7.30 0.09 5.81
CA PRO A 4 7.29 1.08 4.72
C PRO A 4 7.54 0.50 3.33
N GLU A 5 8.30 -0.59 3.21
CA GLU A 5 8.63 -1.19 1.90
C GLU A 5 7.41 -1.91 1.32
N LEU A 6 6.71 -2.66 2.19
CA LEU A 6 5.44 -3.29 1.89
C LEU A 6 4.41 -2.27 1.39
N ARG A 7 4.33 -1.10 2.03
CA ARG A 7 3.43 -0.02 1.60
C ARG A 7 3.80 0.55 0.24
N ARG A 8 5.10 0.78 -0.04
CA ARG A 8 5.56 1.26 -1.36
C ARG A 8 5.21 0.26 -2.47
N GLN A 9 5.40 -1.04 -2.23
CA GLN A 9 5.00 -2.08 -3.18
C GLN A 9 3.48 -2.09 -3.39
N LEU A 10 2.70 -1.94 -2.31
CA LEU A 10 1.23 -1.90 -2.39
C LEU A 10 0.73 -0.65 -3.14
N GLN A 11 1.34 0.52 -2.94
CA GLN A 11 1.03 1.74 -3.68
C GLN A 11 1.39 1.61 -5.16
N ALA A 12 2.54 1.03 -5.48
CA ALA A 12 2.92 0.75 -6.87
C ALA A 12 1.94 -0.21 -7.53
N LEU A 13 1.45 -1.21 -6.79
CA LEU A 13 0.43 -2.15 -7.26
C LEU A 13 -0.92 -1.43 -7.49
N ALA A 14 -1.35 -0.59 -6.56
CA ALA A 14 -2.59 0.19 -6.68
C ALA A 14 -2.53 1.19 -7.85
N SER A 15 -1.35 1.78 -8.12
CA SER A 15 -1.13 2.64 -9.28
C SER A 15 -1.15 1.87 -10.61
N ARG A 16 -0.79 0.59 -10.61
CA ARG A 16 -0.83 -0.29 -11.78
C ARG A 16 -2.22 -0.82 -12.09
N TYR A 17 -3.08 -0.90 -11.08
CA TYR A 17 -4.46 -1.36 -11.17
C TYR A 17 -5.42 -0.34 -10.55
N PRO A 18 -5.59 0.84 -11.18
CA PRO A 18 -6.51 1.85 -10.67
C PRO A 18 -7.93 1.27 -10.64
N GLY A 19 -8.56 1.27 -9.45
CA GLY A 19 -9.92 0.76 -9.26
C GLY A 19 -10.04 -0.73 -8.88
N ALA A 20 -8.93 -1.45 -8.70
CA ALA A 20 -8.98 -2.82 -8.21
C ALA A 20 -9.47 -2.88 -6.75
N HIS A 21 -10.33 -3.86 -6.47
CA HIS A 21 -10.85 -4.06 -5.11
C HIS A 21 -9.69 -4.38 -4.15
N PRO A 22 -9.70 -3.86 -2.90
CA PRO A 22 -8.62 -4.10 -1.93
C PRO A 22 -8.35 -5.58 -1.66
N TYR A 23 -9.37 -6.44 -1.80
CA TYR A 23 -9.22 -7.89 -1.74
C TYR A 23 -8.39 -8.46 -2.90
N THR A 24 -8.62 -7.98 -4.12
CA THR A 24 -7.86 -8.37 -5.31
C THR A 24 -6.42 -7.88 -5.24
N LEU A 25 -6.20 -6.67 -4.73
CA LEU A 25 -4.85 -6.14 -4.47
C LEU A 25 -4.12 -7.00 -3.42
N ALA A 26 -4.81 -7.43 -2.36
CA ALA A 26 -4.26 -8.31 -1.35
C ALA A 26 -3.83 -9.67 -1.92
N LEU A 27 -4.68 -10.29 -2.76
CA LEU A 27 -4.36 -11.57 -3.41
C LEU A 27 -3.15 -11.46 -4.34
N ARG A 28 -3.10 -10.41 -5.17
CA ARG A 28 -1.96 -10.15 -6.07
C ARG A 28 -0.69 -9.87 -5.30
N PHE A 29 -0.80 -9.12 -4.19
CA PHE A 29 0.33 -8.86 -3.31
C PHE A 29 0.84 -10.15 -2.67
N GLN A 30 -0.06 -11.02 -2.20
CA GLN A 30 0.28 -12.33 -1.66
C GLN A 30 0.95 -13.22 -2.71
N ALA A 31 0.47 -13.24 -3.95
CA ALA A 31 1.09 -13.99 -5.03
C ALA A 31 2.52 -13.49 -5.35
N GLN A 32 2.78 -12.19 -5.18
CA GLN A 32 4.06 -11.57 -5.53
C GLN A 32 5.10 -11.61 -4.39
N THR A 33 4.66 -11.53 -3.13
CA THR A 33 5.56 -11.50 -1.96
C THR A 33 5.46 -12.73 -1.07
N GLY A 34 4.52 -13.64 -1.32
CA GLY A 34 4.23 -14.78 -0.46
C GLY A 34 3.58 -14.41 0.89
N ARG A 35 3.25 -13.14 1.11
CA ARG A 35 2.65 -12.66 2.37
C ARG A 35 1.15 -12.52 2.25
N VAL A 36 0.44 -13.22 3.13
CA VAL A 36 -1.00 -13.07 3.30
C VAL A 36 -1.29 -11.70 3.92
N LEU A 37 -1.93 -10.83 3.15
CA LEU A 37 -2.51 -9.58 3.65
C LEU A 37 -4.03 -9.71 3.60
N THR A 38 -4.72 -9.15 4.59
CA THR A 38 -6.17 -9.01 4.53
C THR A 38 -6.56 -7.76 3.75
N GLY A 39 -7.74 -7.78 3.14
CA GLY A 39 -8.29 -6.60 2.46
C GLY A 39 -8.40 -5.37 3.39
N GLN A 40 -8.64 -5.60 4.69
CA GLN A 40 -8.61 -4.54 5.71
C GLN A 40 -7.20 -3.97 5.91
N GLN A 41 -6.16 -4.81 5.98
CA GLN A 41 -4.77 -4.34 6.07
C GLN A 41 -4.36 -3.55 4.83
N VAL A 42 -4.75 -4.02 3.64
CA VAL A 42 -4.55 -3.28 2.38
C VAL A 42 -5.23 -1.92 2.43
N LYS A 43 -6.48 -1.88 2.90
CA LYS A 43 -7.23 -0.64 3.06
C LYS A 43 -6.55 0.30 4.06
N GLN A 44 -6.05 -0.20 5.19
CA GLN A 44 -5.29 0.62 6.16
C GLN A 44 -3.93 1.08 5.63
N LEU A 45 -3.22 0.24 4.87
CA LEU A 45 -1.93 0.60 4.27
C LEU A 45 -2.08 1.63 3.15
N LEU A 46 -3.17 1.60 2.39
CA LEU A 46 -3.52 2.60 1.39
C LEU A 46 -4.13 3.86 2.02
N ALA A 47 -4.91 3.69 3.08
CA ALA A 47 -5.57 4.78 3.79
C ALA A 47 -4.65 5.53 4.74
N GLU A 48 -3.56 4.93 5.24
CA GLU A 48 -2.49 5.65 5.92
C GLU A 48 -1.85 6.58 4.88
N PRO A 49 -2.18 7.90 4.90
CA PRO A 49 -1.52 8.84 4.03
C PRO A 49 -0.10 8.87 4.54
N GLY A 50 0.80 8.30 3.75
CA GLY A 50 2.07 7.91 4.27
C GLY A 50 2.82 9.09 4.82
N ASN A 51 2.76 9.26 6.16
CA ASN A 51 3.24 10.39 6.94
C ASN A 51 3.73 11.47 5.99
N HIS A 52 2.78 12.20 5.39
CA HIS A 52 3.13 13.25 4.45
C HIS A 52 4.06 14.11 5.27
N ARG A 53 5.32 14.00 4.90
CA ARG A 53 6.44 14.82 5.26
C ARG A 53 5.91 16.24 5.21
N LYS A 54 5.37 16.73 6.35
CA LYS A 54 5.44 18.13 6.72
C LYS A 54 6.92 18.39 6.92
N GLN A 55 7.68 18.42 5.81
CA GLN A 55 8.78 19.33 5.75
C GLN A 55 8.14 20.72 5.58
N PRO A 56 8.55 21.69 6.41
CA PRO A 56 8.01 23.03 6.33
C PRO A 56 8.53 23.64 5.03
N ALA A 57 7.64 23.91 4.08
CA ALA A 57 7.96 24.84 3.01
C ALA A 57 7.85 26.25 3.60
N LYS A 58 8.97 26.72 4.12
CA LYS A 58 9.22 28.12 4.46
C LYS A 58 9.50 28.87 3.15
N GLN A 59 8.60 29.76 2.75
CA GLN A 59 8.90 31.13 2.31
C GLN A 59 7.61 31.88 1.98
#